data_AF-A0A961GRR0-F1
#
_entry.id   AF-A0A961GRR0-F1
#
_cell.length_a   1.000
_cell.length_b   1.000
_cell.length_c   1.000
_cell.angle_alpha   90.00
_cell.angle_beta   90.00
_cell.angle_gamma   90.00
#
_symmetry.space_group_name_H-M   'P 1'
#
loop_
_entity.id
_entity.type
_entity.pdbx_description
1 polymer ?
#
loop_
_entity_poly.entity_id
_entity_poly.type
_entity_poly.pdbx_seq_one_letter_code
_entity_poly.pdbx_strand_id
1 'polypeptide(L)'
;MAELVDQEGSVRARSVTGSRSPRLRRRAVRRVVAGLTVLGSVAVVAVACATPPDLVALADPGGPVTVAAPDVIGPMRVRGGDLIDGAGRTVLMHGVNSVAKWEPWVTPVDAPDGFGRDTLGPDDLAALDRDGYNAVRLGVWPAALMPAPGQVDQEYLDRVAVTVDALSEHGIWVLLDLHQDVFHGMPEWATTPAAAALSAEADPGLAAAIGWSAAYFSPRSLKQWDDWWANAEVAPGLGVVDAYAQGAAALADRFDSDPAGIGLELINEPFPGSPALQCLIGDCPDLDATVGARNAQISAAIRASAPEMPLWWEQETLFPNFTDATPPQPDVPPTADGRQVVSSFHIYCLGTDSGKPELPDPTSQAYCDAQISQGVNRG
;
A
#
# COMPACT_ATOMS: atom_id res chain seq x y z
N MET A 1 -15.35 -13.18 15.48
CA MET A 1 -16.49 -13.84 16.15
C MET A 1 -17.60 -12.84 16.31
N ALA A 2 -18.68 -13.02 15.56
CA ALA A 2 -19.83 -12.13 15.55
C ALA A 2 -20.75 -12.42 16.74
N GLU A 3 -21.19 -11.37 17.44
CA GLU A 3 -22.55 -11.31 17.97
C GLU A 3 -22.96 -9.85 18.22
N LEU A 4 -24.18 -9.57 17.82
CA LEU A 4 -24.83 -8.28 17.66
C LEU A 4 -26.06 -8.29 18.60
N VAL A 5 -26.45 -7.10 19.07
CA VAL A 5 -27.84 -6.63 19.31
C VAL A 5 -28.43 -6.65 20.75
N ASP A 6 -28.80 -5.42 21.13
CA ASP A 6 -29.88 -4.89 21.98
C ASP A 6 -30.15 -5.42 23.38
N GLN A 7 -30.24 -4.47 24.33
CA GLN A 7 -31.51 -4.18 25.01
C GLN A 7 -31.66 -2.70 25.41
N GLU A 8 -32.86 -2.19 25.13
CA GLU A 8 -33.42 -0.87 25.43
C GLU A 8 -33.48 -0.51 26.94
N GLY A 9 -33.59 0.79 27.24
CA GLY A 9 -33.98 1.24 28.58
C GLY A 9 -34.12 2.75 28.75
N SER A 10 -35.24 3.32 28.33
CA SER A 10 -35.60 4.72 28.57
C SER A 10 -35.85 5.00 30.06
N VAL A 11 -35.33 6.11 30.61
CA VAL A 11 -35.93 6.78 31.78
C VAL A 11 -35.80 8.29 31.62
N ARG A 12 -36.95 8.98 31.68
CA ARG A 12 -37.08 10.44 31.68
C ARG A 12 -37.47 10.94 33.08
N ALA A 13 -36.93 12.12 33.40
CA ALA A 13 -37.42 13.16 34.32
C ALA A 13 -37.20 13.01 35.85
N ARG A 14 -36.54 14.03 36.43
CA ARG A 14 -37.23 15.11 37.17
C ARG A 14 -36.28 16.27 37.54
N SER A 15 -36.79 17.48 37.38
CA SER A 15 -36.24 18.72 37.90
C SER A 15 -36.61 18.92 39.38
N VAL A 16 -35.74 19.58 40.14
CA VAL A 16 -36.12 20.30 41.36
C VAL A 16 -35.38 21.65 41.38
N THR A 17 -36.17 22.68 41.64
CA THR A 17 -35.87 24.12 41.64
C THR A 17 -35.48 24.66 43.02
N GLY A 18 -34.64 25.71 43.05
CA GLY A 18 -34.57 26.76 44.07
C GLY A 18 -33.58 26.52 45.23
N SER A 19 -32.90 27.51 45.82
CA SER A 19 -33.00 28.97 45.70
C SER A 19 -31.77 29.68 46.34
N ARG A 20 -31.48 30.87 45.80
CA ARG A 20 -30.97 32.12 46.43
C ARG A 20 -29.55 32.21 47.02
N SER A 21 -28.85 33.16 46.42
CA SER A 21 -27.62 33.86 46.79
C SER A 21 -27.79 34.88 47.92
N PRO A 22 -26.66 35.39 48.46
CA PRO A 22 -26.54 36.82 48.68
C PRO A 22 -25.33 37.45 47.96
N ARG A 23 -25.55 38.71 47.58
CA ARG A 23 -24.67 39.61 46.83
C ARG A 23 -23.50 40.10 47.69
N LEU A 24 -22.30 40.20 47.11
CA LEU A 24 -21.29 41.18 47.50
C LEU A 24 -20.59 41.78 46.27
N ARG A 25 -20.18 43.04 46.42
CA ARG A 25 -20.05 44.06 45.38
C ARG A 25 -18.73 44.02 44.59
N ARG A 26 -18.90 44.16 43.27
CA ARG A 26 -18.07 44.82 42.24
C ARG A 26 -16.74 45.46 42.70
N ARG A 27 -15.63 44.94 42.17
CA ARG A 27 -14.50 45.76 41.65
C ARG A 27 -14.22 45.34 40.22
N ALA A 28 -14.19 46.32 39.33
CA ALA A 28 -14.05 46.16 37.90
C ALA A 28 -12.58 45.90 37.54
N VAL A 29 -12.34 44.85 36.76
CA VAL A 29 -11.13 44.69 35.94
C VAL A 29 -11.61 44.67 34.49
N ARG A 30 -11.40 45.78 33.78
CA ARG A 30 -11.61 45.87 32.34
C ARG A 30 -10.55 44.99 31.66
N ARG A 31 -10.97 43.89 31.03
CA ARG A 31 -10.21 43.28 29.93
C ARG A 31 -10.87 43.72 28.63
N VAL A 32 -10.09 44.45 27.84
CA VAL A 32 -10.43 44.90 26.49
C VAL A 32 -10.44 43.67 25.59
N VAL A 33 -11.62 43.26 25.14
CA VAL A 33 -11.76 42.42 23.94
C VAL A 33 -11.86 43.40 22.77
N ALA A 34 -10.73 43.64 22.10
CA ALA A 34 -10.74 44.33 20.82
C ALA A 34 -11.10 43.28 19.77
N GLY A 35 -12.33 43.38 19.25
CA GLY A 35 -12.77 42.64 18.07
C GLY A 35 -12.01 43.14 16.85
N LEU A 36 -11.32 42.23 16.18
CA LEU A 36 -10.95 42.38 14.78
C LEU A 36 -12.00 41.64 13.96
N THR A 37 -12.95 42.41 13.44
CA THR A 37 -13.76 42.03 12.27
C THR A 37 -12.81 41.82 11.10
N VAL A 38 -12.42 40.57 10.85
CA VAL A 38 -11.84 40.18 9.56
C VAL A 38 -13.01 40.06 8.61
N LEU A 39 -13.09 40.98 7.65
CA LEU A 39 -13.98 40.86 6.50
C LEU A 39 -13.71 39.51 5.84
N GLY A 40 -14.74 38.68 5.78
CA GLY A 40 -14.76 37.48 4.96
C GLY A 40 -14.69 37.86 3.49
N SER A 41 -13.47 37.99 2.98
CA SER A 41 -13.20 37.86 1.56
C SER A 41 -13.40 36.39 1.22
N VAL A 42 -14.61 36.03 0.79
CA VAL A 42 -14.82 34.81 0.01
C VAL A 42 -14.01 34.99 -1.26
N ALA A 43 -12.77 34.51 -1.25
CA ALA A 43 -12.06 34.20 -2.48
C ALA A 43 -12.83 33.03 -3.08
N VAL A 44 -13.77 33.33 -3.98
CA VAL A 44 -14.20 32.39 -5.00
C VAL A 44 -12.93 32.06 -5.76
N VAL A 45 -12.28 30.95 -5.40
CA VAL A 45 -11.35 30.29 -6.32
C VAL A 45 -12.22 29.94 -7.50
N ALA A 46 -12.13 30.75 -8.55
CA ALA A 46 -12.56 30.33 -9.86
C ALA A 46 -11.73 29.08 -10.14
N VAL A 47 -12.33 27.91 -9.93
CA VAL A 47 -11.91 26.69 -10.59
C VAL A 47 -11.92 27.08 -12.06
N ALA A 48 -10.75 27.40 -12.59
CA ALA A 48 -10.59 27.44 -14.03
C ALA A 48 -11.08 26.05 -14.45
N CYS A 49 -12.17 26.02 -15.22
CA CYS A 49 -12.51 24.85 -16.01
C CYS A 49 -11.32 24.65 -16.96
N ALA A 50 -10.23 24.06 -16.45
CA ALA A 50 -9.26 23.39 -17.27
C ALA A 50 -10.11 22.32 -17.95
N THR A 51 -10.32 22.50 -19.25
CA THR A 51 -10.80 21.42 -20.09
C THR A 51 -9.93 20.22 -19.74
N PRO A 52 -10.52 19.07 -19.34
CA PRO A 52 -9.72 17.87 -19.08
C PRO A 52 -8.78 17.69 -20.27
N PRO A 53 -7.50 17.32 -20.04
CA PRO A 53 -6.62 17.00 -21.15
C PRO A 53 -7.38 16.04 -22.07
N ASP A 54 -7.35 16.30 -23.37
CA ASP A 54 -7.98 15.40 -24.33
C ASP A 54 -7.43 14.01 -24.03
N LEU A 55 -8.30 13.12 -23.56
CA LEU A 55 -7.96 11.72 -23.41
C LEU A 55 -7.50 11.29 -24.79
N VAL A 56 -6.20 11.04 -24.93
CA VAL A 56 -5.69 10.40 -26.13
C VAL A 56 -6.31 9.03 -26.10
N ALA A 57 -7.40 8.86 -26.83
CA ALA A 57 -7.93 7.54 -27.11
C ALA A 57 -6.74 6.76 -27.66
N LEU A 58 -6.31 5.72 -26.92
CA LEU A 58 -5.41 4.72 -27.46
C LEU A 58 -5.97 4.38 -28.82
N ALA A 59 -5.12 4.47 -29.85
CA ALA A 59 -5.55 4.22 -31.22
C ALA A 59 -6.37 2.93 -31.21
N ASP A 60 -7.61 2.98 -31.71
CA ASP A 60 -8.44 1.80 -31.85
C ASP A 60 -7.58 0.76 -32.57
N PRO A 61 -7.22 -0.37 -31.92
CA PRO A 61 -6.31 -1.34 -32.50
C PRO A 61 -6.88 -1.98 -33.78
N GLY A 62 -8.08 -1.60 -34.21
CA GLY A 62 -8.68 -1.96 -35.48
C GLY A 62 -9.21 -3.40 -35.48
N GLY A 63 -9.29 -4.00 -34.29
CA GLY A 63 -9.65 -5.39 -34.05
C GLY A 63 -9.20 -5.84 -32.65
N PRO A 64 -9.61 -7.05 -32.20
CA PRO A 64 -9.13 -7.61 -30.96
C PRO A 64 -7.59 -7.70 -30.98
N VAL A 65 -6.93 -7.08 -30.01
CA VAL A 65 -5.52 -7.33 -29.73
C VAL A 65 -5.41 -8.78 -29.32
N THR A 66 -4.76 -9.59 -30.14
CA THR A 66 -4.47 -10.97 -29.78
C THR A 66 -3.25 -10.94 -28.87
N VAL A 67 -3.50 -11.10 -27.56
CA VAL A 67 -2.44 -11.39 -26.61
C VAL A 67 -1.98 -12.81 -26.90
N ALA A 68 -0.82 -12.93 -27.54
CA ALA A 68 -0.14 -14.21 -27.65
C ALA A 68 0.66 -14.42 -26.37
N ALA A 69 0.52 -15.59 -25.74
CA ALA A 69 1.43 -15.99 -24.69
C ALA A 69 2.88 -15.87 -25.22
N PRO A 70 3.82 -15.38 -24.40
CA PRO A 70 5.19 -15.20 -24.84
C PRO A 70 5.86 -16.54 -25.21
N ASP A 71 6.41 -16.66 -26.42
CA ASP A 71 7.20 -17.85 -26.82
C ASP A 71 8.49 -18.03 -26.00
N VAL A 72 8.98 -16.95 -25.39
CA VAL A 72 10.09 -16.93 -24.43
C VAL A 72 9.65 -16.18 -23.19
N ILE A 73 9.51 -16.90 -22.07
CA ILE A 73 9.48 -16.31 -20.75
C ILE A 73 10.95 -16.20 -20.32
N GLY A 74 11.44 -14.98 -20.16
CA GLY A 74 12.83 -14.72 -19.79
C GLY A 74 12.85 -13.52 -18.85
N PRO A 75 13.89 -13.40 -18.00
CA PRO A 75 13.82 -12.48 -16.88
C PRO A 75 13.60 -11.07 -17.40
N MET A 76 12.57 -10.42 -16.85
CA MET A 76 12.19 -9.07 -17.25
C MET A 76 13.34 -8.10 -16.98
N ARG A 77 13.56 -7.16 -17.89
CA ARG A 77 14.54 -6.08 -17.75
C ARG A 77 13.89 -4.73 -17.96
N VAL A 78 14.41 -3.71 -17.30
CA VAL A 78 13.91 -2.33 -17.42
C VAL A 78 14.87 -1.58 -18.32
N ARG A 79 14.41 -1.14 -19.49
CA ARG A 79 15.26 -0.43 -20.46
C ARG A 79 14.54 0.81 -20.97
N GLY A 80 15.11 1.98 -20.72
CA GLY A 80 14.55 3.24 -21.20
C GLY A 80 13.15 3.58 -20.65
N GLY A 81 12.76 2.97 -19.52
CA GLY A 81 11.42 3.10 -18.93
C GLY A 81 10.47 1.95 -19.28
N ASP A 82 10.82 1.10 -20.25
CA ASP A 82 10.00 -0.02 -20.67
C ASP A 82 10.40 -1.32 -19.95
N LEU A 83 9.41 -2.18 -19.74
CA LEU A 83 9.59 -3.58 -19.33
C LEU A 83 9.83 -4.43 -20.58
N ILE A 84 11.00 -5.05 -20.66
CA ILE A 84 11.48 -5.82 -21.81
C ILE A 84 11.65 -7.29 -21.43
N ASP A 85 11.02 -8.18 -22.19
CA ASP A 85 11.13 -9.64 -21.96
C ASP A 85 12.42 -10.26 -22.55
N GLY A 86 12.60 -11.56 -22.33
CA GLY A 86 13.73 -12.33 -22.85
C GLY A 86 13.83 -12.40 -24.39
N ALA A 87 12.76 -12.06 -25.12
CA ALA A 87 12.76 -11.96 -26.58
C ALA A 87 13.04 -10.54 -27.09
N GLY A 88 13.18 -9.56 -26.18
CA GLY A 88 13.42 -8.16 -26.53
C GLY A 88 12.15 -7.37 -26.86
N ARG A 89 10.97 -7.85 -26.49
CA ARG A 89 9.69 -7.17 -26.72
C ARG A 89 9.33 -6.29 -25.52
N THR A 90 8.69 -5.15 -25.78
CA THR A 90 8.05 -4.35 -24.73
C THR A 90 6.79 -5.07 -24.24
N VAL A 91 6.65 -5.21 -22.92
CA VAL A 91 5.54 -5.89 -22.26
C VAL A 91 4.62 -4.87 -21.60
N LEU A 92 3.32 -4.95 -21.92
CA LEU A 92 2.26 -4.27 -21.18
C LEU A 92 1.57 -5.29 -20.28
N MET A 93 1.47 -4.98 -18.99
CA MET A 93 0.91 -5.88 -17.98
C MET A 93 -0.50 -5.44 -17.60
N HIS A 94 -1.46 -6.34 -17.76
CA HIS A 94 -2.82 -6.20 -17.26
C HIS A 94 -3.13 -7.42 -16.40
N GLY A 95 -3.41 -7.19 -15.13
CA GLY A 95 -3.42 -8.24 -14.14
C GLY A 95 -4.35 -7.99 -12.97
N VAL A 96 -4.25 -8.88 -11.99
CA VAL A 96 -4.99 -8.83 -10.73
C VAL A 96 -4.05 -8.97 -9.54
N ASN A 97 -4.52 -8.53 -8.37
CA ASN A 97 -3.89 -8.87 -7.10
C ASN A 97 -4.40 -10.23 -6.62
N SER A 98 -3.52 -11.06 -6.08
CA SER A 98 -3.86 -12.28 -5.36
C SER A 98 -3.11 -12.30 -4.03
N VAL A 99 -3.83 -11.98 -2.95
CA VAL A 99 -3.25 -11.80 -1.62
C VAL A 99 -4.11 -12.52 -0.58
N ALA A 100 -3.66 -13.69 -0.13
CA ALA A 100 -4.30 -14.39 0.98
C ALA A 100 -3.88 -13.77 2.33
N LYS A 101 -4.79 -13.06 3.01
CA LYS A 101 -4.52 -12.38 4.30
C LYS A 101 -4.63 -13.30 5.53
N TRP A 102 -4.45 -14.60 5.34
CA TRP A 102 -4.51 -15.64 6.37
C TRP A 102 -3.75 -16.89 5.92
N GLU A 103 -3.59 -17.86 6.82
CA GLU A 103 -2.90 -19.13 6.51
C GLU A 103 -3.47 -19.80 5.25
N PRO A 104 -2.63 -20.20 4.28
CA PRO A 104 -1.19 -20.45 4.42
C PRO A 104 -0.28 -19.24 4.11
N TRP A 105 -0.82 -18.01 4.13
CA TRP A 105 -0.13 -16.74 3.87
C TRP A 105 0.46 -16.63 2.46
N VAL A 106 -0.14 -17.35 1.52
CA VAL A 106 0.03 -17.22 0.07
C VAL A 106 -1.20 -17.87 -0.55
N THR A 107 -1.70 -17.34 -1.66
CA THR A 107 -2.92 -17.89 -2.27
C THR A 107 -2.62 -19.29 -2.84
N PRO A 108 -3.28 -20.36 -2.33
CA PRO A 108 -2.99 -21.72 -2.77
C PRO A 108 -3.63 -22.03 -4.12
N VAL A 109 -2.93 -22.80 -4.94
CA VAL A 109 -3.42 -23.31 -6.25
C VAL A 109 -4.09 -24.68 -6.12
N ASP A 110 -3.84 -25.40 -5.03
CA ASP A 110 -4.36 -26.72 -4.69
C ASP A 110 -5.10 -26.71 -3.35
N ALA A 111 -5.93 -25.69 -3.13
CA ALA A 111 -6.66 -25.51 -1.89
C ALA A 111 -7.59 -26.71 -1.60
N PRO A 112 -7.67 -27.20 -0.35
CA PRO A 112 -8.65 -28.23 0.02
C PRO A 112 -10.08 -27.74 -0.22
N ASP A 113 -10.99 -28.68 -0.52
CA ASP A 113 -12.42 -28.39 -0.62
C ASP A 113 -12.91 -27.59 0.60
N GLY A 114 -13.48 -26.41 0.36
CA GLY A 114 -14.02 -25.54 1.40
C GLY A 114 -13.04 -24.50 1.98
N PHE A 115 -11.84 -24.33 1.40
CA PHE A 115 -10.88 -23.28 1.79
C PHE A 115 -11.45 -21.86 1.68
N GLY A 116 -12.45 -21.64 0.82
CA GLY A 116 -13.11 -20.35 0.64
C GLY A 116 -13.07 -19.90 -0.81
N ARG A 117 -13.10 -18.58 -1.04
CA ARG A 117 -13.01 -17.99 -2.39
C ARG A 117 -11.61 -17.46 -2.72
N ASP A 118 -10.68 -17.57 -1.79
CA ASP A 118 -9.35 -16.98 -1.88
C ASP A 118 -8.35 -18.06 -2.31
N THR A 119 -8.58 -18.57 -3.51
CA THR A 119 -7.78 -19.61 -4.17
C THR A 119 -7.30 -19.10 -5.52
N LEU A 120 -6.27 -19.75 -6.05
CA LEU A 120 -5.89 -19.67 -7.46
C LEU A 120 -6.06 -21.07 -8.07
N GLY A 121 -7.26 -21.63 -7.90
CA GLY A 121 -7.56 -22.98 -8.35
C GLY A 121 -7.69 -23.06 -9.87
N PRO A 122 -7.94 -24.27 -10.42
CA PRO A 122 -8.06 -24.47 -11.88
C PRO A 122 -9.09 -23.54 -12.56
N ASP A 123 -10.22 -23.25 -11.90
CA ASP A 123 -11.25 -22.36 -12.45
C ASP A 123 -10.79 -20.88 -12.45
N ASP A 124 -10.01 -20.47 -11.45
CA ASP A 124 -9.45 -19.13 -11.35
C ASP A 124 -8.36 -18.92 -12.42
N LEU A 125 -7.46 -19.90 -12.58
CA LEU A 125 -6.43 -19.89 -13.64
C LEU A 125 -7.06 -19.88 -15.04
N ALA A 126 -8.09 -20.71 -15.26
CA ALA A 126 -8.82 -20.70 -16.53
C ALA A 126 -9.55 -19.37 -16.79
N ALA A 127 -9.98 -18.66 -15.74
CA ALA A 127 -10.55 -17.32 -15.86
C ALA A 127 -9.48 -16.29 -16.25
N LEU A 128 -8.29 -16.34 -15.66
CA LEU A 128 -7.17 -15.49 -16.04
C LEU A 128 -6.85 -15.61 -17.55
N ASP A 129 -6.75 -16.84 -18.04
CA ASP A 129 -6.51 -17.12 -19.46
C ASP A 129 -7.64 -16.63 -20.35
N ARG A 130 -8.89 -16.98 -20.00
CA ARG A 130 -10.08 -16.65 -20.80
C ARG A 130 -10.25 -15.14 -20.94
N ASP A 131 -10.00 -14.40 -19.86
CA ASP A 131 -10.23 -12.97 -19.80
C ASP A 131 -9.00 -12.16 -20.28
N GLY A 132 -7.91 -12.83 -20.62
CA GLY A 132 -6.72 -12.24 -21.24
C GLY A 132 -5.81 -11.50 -20.28
N TYR A 133 -5.88 -11.80 -18.97
CA TYR A 133 -4.90 -11.32 -18.00
C TYR A 133 -3.54 -11.95 -18.27
N ASN A 134 -2.47 -11.19 -18.05
CA ASN A 134 -1.10 -11.68 -18.26
C ASN A 134 -0.17 -11.43 -17.07
N ALA A 135 -0.69 -10.89 -15.97
CA ALA A 135 0.09 -10.63 -14.77
C ALA A 135 -0.71 -10.87 -13.48
N VAL A 136 -0.01 -11.25 -12.41
CA VAL A 136 -0.53 -11.33 -11.05
C VAL A 136 0.45 -10.67 -10.09
N ARG A 137 -0.06 -9.77 -9.25
CA ARG A 137 0.63 -9.26 -8.06
C ARG A 137 0.34 -10.21 -6.90
N LEU A 138 1.30 -11.06 -6.58
CA LEU A 138 1.17 -12.15 -5.62
C LEU A 138 1.68 -11.71 -4.24
N GLY A 139 0.79 -11.69 -3.26
CA GLY A 139 1.12 -11.32 -1.90
C GLY A 139 1.98 -12.36 -1.19
N VAL A 140 3.11 -11.91 -0.65
CA VAL A 140 4.04 -12.63 0.20
C VAL A 140 4.14 -11.90 1.53
N TRP A 141 4.08 -12.63 2.64
CA TRP A 141 3.96 -12.06 3.98
C TRP A 141 5.31 -12.09 4.71
N PRO A 142 5.88 -10.92 5.07
CA PRO A 142 7.16 -10.86 5.78
C PRO A 142 7.20 -11.71 7.06
N ALA A 143 6.10 -11.76 7.82
CA ALA A 143 5.96 -12.59 9.02
C ALA A 143 6.09 -14.10 8.75
N ALA A 144 5.57 -14.58 7.62
CA ALA A 144 5.69 -15.98 7.21
C ALA A 144 7.06 -16.27 6.58
N LEU A 145 7.62 -15.30 5.85
CA LEU A 145 8.92 -15.40 5.20
C LEU A 145 10.08 -15.51 6.19
N MET A 146 10.08 -14.69 7.24
CA MET A 146 11.15 -14.66 8.23
C MET A 146 10.57 -14.49 9.64
N PRO A 147 10.03 -15.57 10.23
CA PRO A 147 9.32 -15.51 11.53
C PRO A 147 10.22 -15.09 12.70
N ALA A 148 11.54 -15.24 12.58
CA ALA A 148 12.52 -14.72 13.53
C ALA A 148 13.72 -14.11 12.78
N PRO A 149 14.41 -13.09 13.33
CA PRO A 149 15.53 -12.45 12.63
C PRO A 149 16.59 -13.45 12.18
N GLY A 150 16.91 -13.44 10.89
CA GLY A 150 17.87 -14.35 10.26
C GLY A 150 17.40 -15.80 10.08
N GLN A 151 16.14 -16.12 10.39
CA GLN A 151 15.55 -17.44 10.22
C GLN A 151 14.48 -17.40 9.13
N VAL A 152 14.90 -17.65 7.89
CA VAL A 152 14.00 -17.72 6.73
C VAL A 152 13.27 -19.06 6.73
N ASP A 153 11.95 -19.03 6.59
CA ASP A 153 11.12 -20.22 6.45
C ASP A 153 11.19 -20.75 5.02
N GLN A 154 11.96 -21.83 4.83
CA GLN A 154 12.12 -22.47 3.52
C GLN A 154 10.85 -23.18 3.06
N GLU A 155 10.04 -23.72 3.97
CA GLU A 155 8.78 -24.37 3.60
C GLU A 155 7.77 -23.34 3.09
N TYR A 156 7.80 -22.12 3.63
CA TYR A 156 7.01 -21.02 3.11
C TYR A 156 7.46 -20.58 1.72
N LEU A 157 8.77 -20.45 1.48
CA LEU A 157 9.30 -20.16 0.15
C LEU A 157 8.89 -21.24 -0.88
N ASP A 158 8.88 -22.50 -0.49
CA ASP A 158 8.42 -23.60 -1.34
C ASP A 158 6.93 -23.49 -1.66
N ARG A 159 6.08 -23.09 -0.69
CA ARG A 159 4.66 -22.81 -0.95
C ARG A 159 4.46 -21.66 -1.94
N VAL A 160 5.23 -20.57 -1.80
CA VAL A 160 5.18 -19.46 -2.75
C VAL A 160 5.59 -19.94 -4.14
N ALA A 161 6.64 -20.76 -4.25
CA ALA A 161 7.12 -21.27 -5.52
C ALA A 161 6.08 -22.14 -6.24
N VAL A 162 5.33 -22.98 -5.52
CA VAL A 162 4.23 -23.76 -6.12
C VAL A 162 3.20 -22.85 -6.79
N THR A 163 2.81 -21.74 -6.15
CA THR A 163 1.88 -20.78 -6.75
C THR A 163 2.50 -20.04 -7.93
N VAL A 164 3.77 -19.63 -7.83
CA VAL A 164 4.49 -18.96 -8.93
C VAL A 164 4.61 -19.88 -10.14
N ASP A 165 5.00 -21.14 -9.95
CA ASP A 165 5.15 -22.14 -11.01
C ASP A 165 3.81 -22.35 -11.74
N ALA A 166 2.71 -22.49 -11.01
CA ALA A 166 1.38 -22.65 -11.60
C ALA A 166 0.94 -21.42 -12.42
N LEU A 167 1.21 -20.20 -11.95
CA LEU A 167 0.96 -18.98 -12.74
C LEU A 167 1.84 -18.94 -14.00
N SER A 168 3.10 -19.33 -13.86
CA SER A 168 4.08 -19.37 -14.95
C SER A 168 3.71 -20.37 -16.05
N GLU A 169 3.15 -21.53 -15.69
CA GLU A 169 2.64 -22.53 -16.63
C GLU A 169 1.50 -22.00 -17.51
N HIS A 170 0.75 -21.01 -17.01
CA HIS A 170 -0.29 -20.28 -17.73
C HIS A 170 0.25 -19.04 -18.47
N GLY A 171 1.57 -18.81 -18.46
CA GLY A 171 2.19 -17.65 -19.10
C GLY A 171 1.88 -16.32 -18.39
N ILE A 172 1.52 -16.38 -17.10
CA ILE A 172 1.25 -15.21 -16.27
C ILE A 172 2.55 -14.72 -15.63
N TRP A 173 2.85 -13.43 -15.80
CA TRP A 173 3.94 -12.73 -15.13
C TRP A 173 3.63 -12.53 -13.64
N VAL A 174 4.60 -12.74 -12.75
CA VAL A 174 4.37 -12.65 -11.29
C VAL A 174 5.22 -11.55 -10.66
N LEU A 175 4.56 -10.54 -10.09
CA LEU A 175 5.18 -9.57 -9.18
C LEU A 175 5.03 -10.10 -7.76
N LEU A 176 6.14 -10.35 -7.08
CA LEU A 176 6.13 -10.71 -5.67
C LEU A 176 5.96 -9.44 -4.84
N ASP A 177 4.92 -9.38 -4.03
CA ASP A 177 4.57 -8.22 -3.20
C ASP A 177 4.81 -8.55 -1.73
N LEU A 178 5.77 -7.89 -1.09
CA LEU A 178 5.94 -7.98 0.36
C LEU A 178 4.85 -7.18 1.08
N HIS A 179 3.72 -7.85 1.29
CA HIS A 179 2.48 -7.23 1.69
C HIS A 179 2.41 -6.92 3.19
N GLN A 180 1.72 -5.83 3.51
CA GLN A 180 1.29 -5.47 4.86
C GLN A 180 0.08 -4.53 4.79
N ASP A 181 -0.77 -4.54 5.82
CA ASP A 181 -1.78 -3.49 6.04
C ASP A 181 -1.71 -3.03 7.48
N VAL A 182 -1.59 -1.73 7.76
CA VAL A 182 -1.53 -1.22 9.14
C VAL A 182 -0.42 -1.92 9.96
N PHE A 183 0.71 -2.21 9.32
CA PHE A 183 1.82 -3.01 9.88
C PHE A 183 1.46 -4.47 10.23
N HIS A 184 0.22 -4.92 9.95
CA HIS A 184 -0.16 -6.33 10.01
C HIS A 184 0.55 -7.08 8.88
N GLY A 185 1.03 -8.29 9.19
CA GLY A 185 1.84 -9.07 8.24
C GLY A 185 3.34 -8.87 8.37
N MET A 186 3.75 -7.82 9.09
CA MET A 186 5.12 -7.70 9.57
C MET A 186 5.36 -8.71 10.70
N PRO A 187 6.57 -9.29 10.80
CA PRO A 187 6.91 -10.19 11.90
C PRO A 187 6.77 -9.51 13.26
N GLU A 188 6.46 -10.26 14.31
CA GLU A 188 6.33 -9.70 15.66
C GLU A 188 7.62 -8.97 16.09
N TRP A 189 8.78 -9.51 15.73
CA TRP A 189 10.08 -8.91 16.02
C TRP A 189 10.29 -7.55 15.35
N ALA A 190 9.54 -7.19 14.31
CA ALA A 190 9.61 -5.88 13.68
C ALA A 190 8.93 -4.79 14.50
N THR A 191 8.15 -5.15 15.53
CA THR A 191 7.51 -4.20 16.45
C THR A 191 8.37 -4.00 17.69
N THR A 192 8.87 -2.78 17.91
CA THR A 192 9.67 -2.48 19.10
C THR A 192 8.83 -2.61 20.38
N PRO A 193 9.46 -2.85 21.56
CA PRO A 193 8.72 -2.88 22.83
C PRO A 193 7.95 -1.59 23.12
N ALA A 194 8.46 -0.44 22.67
CA ALA A 194 7.80 0.85 22.82
C ALA A 194 6.52 0.93 21.99
N ALA A 195 6.54 0.43 20.75
CA ALA A 195 5.35 0.34 19.91
C ALA A 195 4.34 -0.68 20.47
N ALA A 196 4.81 -1.86 20.88
CA ALA A 196 3.97 -2.94 21.42
C ALA A 196 3.18 -2.52 22.67
N ALA A 197 3.73 -1.61 23.48
CA ALA A 197 3.08 -1.07 24.68
C ALA A 197 1.94 -0.08 24.38
N LEU A 198 1.78 0.36 23.13
CA LEU A 198 0.74 1.30 22.71
C LEU A 198 -0.52 0.58 22.24
N SER A 199 -1.64 1.30 22.27
CA SER A 199 -2.94 0.82 21.78
C SER A 199 -2.92 0.67 20.26
N ALA A 200 -3.46 -0.46 19.75
CA ALA A 200 -3.76 -0.64 18.33
C ALA A 200 -5.13 -0.07 17.93
N GLU A 201 -5.93 0.38 18.89
CA GLU A 201 -7.25 0.93 18.61
C GLU A 201 -7.15 2.31 17.97
N ALA A 202 -7.90 2.50 16.88
CA ALA A 202 -8.11 3.80 16.26
C ALA A 202 -9.10 4.66 17.06
N ASP A 203 -9.10 5.97 16.79
CA ASP A 203 -10.18 6.84 17.26
C ASP A 203 -11.53 6.37 16.67
N PRO A 204 -12.58 6.16 17.48
CA PRO A 204 -13.87 5.68 16.97
C PRO A 204 -14.54 6.63 15.97
N GLY A 205 -14.33 7.94 16.09
CA GLY A 205 -14.84 8.92 15.14
C GLY A 205 -14.14 8.82 13.79
N LEU A 206 -12.82 8.62 13.81
CA LEU A 206 -12.05 8.35 12.59
C LEU A 206 -12.43 6.99 11.97
N ALA A 207 -12.57 5.94 12.77
CA ALA A 207 -13.03 4.62 12.29
C ALA A 207 -14.43 4.69 11.67
N ALA A 208 -15.33 5.51 12.21
CA ALA A 208 -16.64 5.75 11.61
C ALA A 208 -16.56 6.51 10.27
N ALA A 209 -15.50 7.28 10.03
CA ALA A 209 -15.33 8.08 8.82
C ALA A 209 -14.61 7.32 7.69
N ILE A 210 -13.54 6.58 8.02
CA ILE A 210 -12.65 5.94 7.02
C ILE A 210 -12.46 4.44 7.24
N GLY A 211 -13.30 3.82 8.07
CA GLY A 211 -13.33 2.37 8.26
C GLY A 211 -12.04 1.81 8.86
N TRP A 212 -11.60 0.67 8.31
CA TRP A 212 -10.43 -0.07 8.79
C TRP A 212 -9.14 0.76 8.68
N SER A 213 -9.03 1.63 7.68
CA SER A 213 -7.85 2.47 7.44
C SER A 213 -7.60 3.46 8.58
N ALA A 214 -8.58 3.72 9.45
CA ALA A 214 -8.37 4.50 10.67
C ALA A 214 -7.32 3.88 11.60
N ALA A 215 -7.09 2.56 11.52
CA ALA A 215 -6.09 1.87 12.32
C ALA A 215 -4.65 2.30 11.99
N TYR A 216 -4.39 2.86 10.79
CA TYR A 216 -3.11 3.49 10.46
C TYR A 216 -2.76 4.64 11.41
N PHE A 217 -3.76 5.31 11.96
CA PHE A 217 -3.62 6.42 12.91
C PHE A 217 -3.71 5.98 14.38
N SER A 218 -3.74 4.66 14.66
CA SER A 218 -3.64 4.17 16.04
C SER A 218 -2.27 4.52 16.63
N PRO A 219 -2.17 4.76 17.96
CA PRO A 219 -0.89 5.05 18.60
C PRO A 219 0.20 4.02 18.31
N ARG A 220 -0.16 2.73 18.24
CA ARG A 220 0.77 1.64 17.89
C ARG A 220 1.25 1.75 16.45
N SER A 221 0.34 1.88 15.48
CA SER A 221 0.69 1.96 14.05
C SER A 221 1.63 3.13 13.77
N LEU A 222 1.30 4.33 14.29
CA LEU A 222 2.16 5.51 14.13
C LEU A 222 3.58 5.25 14.64
N LYS A 223 3.70 4.62 15.82
CA LYS A 223 5.00 4.30 16.41
C LYS A 223 5.76 3.20 15.65
N GLN A 224 5.07 2.21 15.09
CA GLN A 224 5.68 1.16 14.27
C GLN A 224 6.30 1.75 13.00
N TRP A 225 5.59 2.65 12.32
CA TRP A 225 6.11 3.35 11.15
C TRP A 225 7.24 4.32 11.50
N ASP A 226 7.13 5.07 12.59
CA ASP A 226 8.23 5.92 13.06
C ASP A 226 9.51 5.09 13.34
N ASP A 227 9.36 3.90 13.94
CA ASP A 227 10.47 2.97 14.18
C ASP A 227 11.05 2.41 12.88
N TRP A 228 10.20 2.08 11.91
CA TRP A 228 10.61 1.67 10.57
C TRP A 228 11.45 2.75 9.88
N TRP A 229 10.95 3.99 9.85
CA TRP A 229 11.65 5.11 9.24
C TRP A 229 12.95 5.45 9.97
N ALA A 230 13.00 5.30 11.29
CA ALA A 230 14.22 5.45 12.08
C ALA A 230 15.19 4.25 11.94
N ASN A 231 14.76 3.14 11.34
CA ASN A 231 15.45 1.85 11.39
C ASN A 231 15.81 1.46 12.84
N ALA A 232 14.84 1.58 13.75
CA ALA A 232 15.02 1.32 15.16
C ALA A 232 15.53 -0.11 15.41
N GLU A 233 16.36 -0.28 16.44
CA GLU A 233 16.90 -1.59 16.78
C GLU A 233 15.81 -2.54 17.27
N VAL A 234 15.79 -3.74 16.69
CA VAL A 234 14.93 -4.87 17.08
C VAL A 234 15.74 -6.01 17.72
N ALA A 235 17.06 -6.00 17.51
CA ALA A 235 18.03 -6.79 18.25
C ALA A 235 19.34 -5.97 18.38
N PRO A 236 20.28 -6.34 19.28
CA PRO A 236 21.51 -5.57 19.47
C PRO A 236 22.28 -5.35 18.17
N GLY A 237 22.39 -4.09 17.73
CA GLY A 237 23.08 -3.72 16.48
C GLY A 237 22.34 -4.09 15.19
N LEU A 238 21.06 -4.47 15.26
CA LEU A 238 20.25 -4.85 14.10
C LEU A 238 18.97 -4.00 14.06
N GLY A 239 18.88 -3.11 13.08
CA GLY A 239 17.69 -2.31 12.80
C GLY A 239 16.58 -3.12 12.16
N VAL A 240 15.33 -2.67 12.30
CA VAL A 240 14.15 -3.33 11.73
C VAL A 240 14.20 -3.48 10.21
N VAL A 241 14.67 -2.46 9.49
CA VAL A 241 14.82 -2.49 8.02
C VAL A 241 15.98 -3.38 7.62
N ASP A 242 17.07 -3.39 8.41
CA ASP A 242 18.21 -4.30 8.16
C ASP A 242 17.79 -5.78 8.28
N ALA A 243 17.02 -6.10 9.32
CA ALA A 243 16.48 -7.44 9.50
C ALA A 243 15.49 -7.79 8.38
N TYR A 244 14.54 -6.90 8.08
CA TYR A 244 13.57 -7.09 7.00
C TYR A 244 14.24 -7.37 5.66
N ALA A 245 15.29 -6.61 5.33
CA ALA A 245 16.04 -6.73 4.09
C ALA A 245 16.72 -8.11 3.94
N GLN A 246 17.03 -8.82 5.03
CA GLN A 246 17.54 -10.20 4.96
C GLN A 246 16.47 -11.17 4.45
N GLY A 247 15.22 -11.03 4.91
CA GLY A 247 14.09 -11.81 4.41
C GLY A 247 13.82 -11.50 2.95
N ALA A 248 13.74 -10.22 2.59
CA ALA A 248 13.56 -9.78 1.20
C ALA A 248 14.67 -10.31 0.26
N ALA A 249 15.93 -10.29 0.71
CA ALA A 249 17.05 -10.84 -0.07
C ALA A 249 16.96 -12.36 -0.25
N ALA A 250 16.44 -13.10 0.73
CA ALA A 250 16.23 -14.55 0.63
C ALA A 250 15.07 -14.90 -0.31
N LEU A 251 13.99 -14.12 -0.30
CA LEU A 251 12.92 -14.23 -1.28
C LEU A 251 13.47 -13.96 -2.69
N ALA A 252 14.23 -12.88 -2.86
CA ALA A 252 14.81 -12.55 -4.16
C ALA A 252 15.78 -13.65 -4.65
N ASP A 253 16.64 -14.19 -3.78
CA ASP A 253 17.56 -15.31 -4.11
C ASP A 253 16.79 -16.52 -4.63
N ARG A 254 15.65 -16.86 -4.00
CA ARG A 254 14.82 -18.01 -4.38
C ARG A 254 14.20 -17.88 -5.78
N PHE A 255 13.97 -16.65 -6.24
CA PHE A 255 13.24 -16.35 -7.47
C PHE A 255 14.08 -15.59 -8.53
N ASP A 256 15.38 -15.33 -8.31
CA ASP A 256 16.23 -14.58 -9.26
C ASP A 256 16.35 -15.26 -10.64
N SER A 257 16.30 -16.59 -10.66
CA SER A 257 16.32 -17.37 -11.90
C SER A 257 14.94 -17.74 -12.43
N ASP A 258 13.86 -17.29 -11.79
CA ASP A 258 12.51 -17.57 -12.23
C ASP A 258 12.21 -16.77 -13.51
N PRO A 259 11.92 -17.44 -14.65
CA PRO A 259 11.69 -16.73 -15.89
C PRO A 259 10.45 -15.84 -15.83
N ALA A 260 9.41 -16.20 -15.07
CA ALA A 260 8.14 -15.47 -14.99
C ALA A 260 8.12 -14.39 -13.90
N GLY A 261 9.13 -14.36 -13.02
CA GLY A 261 9.30 -13.31 -12.03
C GLY A 261 9.59 -11.95 -12.68
N ILE A 262 8.65 -11.00 -12.51
CA ILE A 262 8.83 -9.61 -13.01
C ILE A 262 9.48 -8.69 -11.98
N GLY A 263 9.80 -9.22 -10.80
CA GLY A 263 10.56 -8.55 -9.76
C GLY A 263 9.98 -8.73 -8.37
N LEU A 264 10.53 -7.95 -7.46
CA LEU A 264 10.11 -7.89 -6.06
C LEU A 264 9.68 -6.46 -5.73
N GLU A 265 8.45 -6.30 -5.28
CA GLU A 265 7.95 -5.08 -4.66
C GLU A 265 8.33 -5.03 -3.19
N LEU A 266 9.01 -3.95 -2.81
CA LEU A 266 9.79 -3.94 -1.58
C LEU A 266 8.95 -3.86 -0.32
N ILE A 267 7.81 -3.18 -0.36
CA ILE A 267 6.87 -3.05 0.74
C ILE A 267 5.57 -2.45 0.20
N ASN A 268 4.44 -3.12 0.48
CA ASN A 268 3.11 -2.58 0.16
C ASN A 268 2.81 -1.32 0.98
N GLU A 269 2.33 -0.27 0.34
CA GLU A 269 1.74 0.94 0.94
C GLU A 269 2.47 1.47 2.19
N PRO A 270 3.75 1.86 2.09
CA PRO A 270 4.48 2.33 3.25
C PRO A 270 3.85 3.60 3.82
N PHE A 271 3.38 3.53 5.08
CA PHE A 271 2.64 4.65 5.68
C PHE A 271 3.57 5.68 6.33
N PRO A 272 3.28 6.99 6.22
CA PRO A 272 4.12 8.04 6.78
C PRO A 272 4.44 7.94 8.27
N GLY A 273 3.59 7.31 9.08
CA GLY A 273 3.71 7.32 10.54
C GLY A 273 3.22 8.63 11.14
N SER A 274 3.87 9.12 12.20
CA SER A 274 3.47 10.36 12.90
C SER A 274 3.34 11.60 11.98
N PRO A 275 4.14 11.76 10.90
CA PRO A 275 3.97 12.84 9.93
C PRO A 275 2.72 12.77 9.05
N ALA A 276 1.93 11.68 9.05
CA ALA A 276 0.84 11.48 8.09
C ALA A 276 -0.12 12.67 7.95
N LEU A 277 -0.52 13.29 9.06
CA LEU A 277 -1.43 14.44 9.01
C LEU A 277 -0.77 15.68 8.39
N GLN A 278 0.55 15.86 8.58
CA GLN A 278 1.31 16.92 7.91
C GLN A 278 1.37 16.66 6.40
N CYS A 279 1.59 15.41 6.00
CA CYS A 279 1.68 15.02 4.59
C CYS A 279 0.34 15.14 3.86
N LEU A 280 -0.78 14.93 4.56
CA LEU A 280 -2.12 15.14 3.99
C LEU A 280 -2.44 16.60 3.69
N ILE A 281 -1.79 17.56 4.36
CA ILE A 281 -2.09 19.00 4.21
C ILE A 281 -0.99 19.77 3.45
N GLY A 282 0.08 19.10 3.04
CA GLY A 282 1.18 19.66 2.26
C GLY A 282 2.30 18.62 2.07
N ASP A 283 3.31 18.96 1.26
CA ASP A 283 4.36 18.00 0.91
C ASP A 283 5.26 17.60 2.11
N CYS A 284 5.82 16.40 2.05
CA CYS A 284 6.66 15.79 3.08
C CYS A 284 8.06 15.40 2.56
N PRO A 285 8.87 16.36 2.07
CA PRO A 285 10.13 16.06 1.38
C PRO A 285 11.16 15.30 2.25
N ASP A 286 11.18 15.53 3.56
CA ASP A 286 12.08 14.83 4.48
C ASP A 286 11.69 13.35 4.63
N LEU A 287 10.40 13.07 4.68
CA LEU A 287 9.89 11.70 4.70
C LEU A 287 10.11 11.04 3.34
N ASP A 288 9.83 11.73 2.24
CA ASP A 288 10.04 11.23 0.89
C ASP A 288 11.52 10.82 0.66
N ALA A 289 12.46 11.64 1.15
CA ALA A 289 13.88 11.31 1.16
C ALA A 289 14.19 10.06 2.02
N THR A 290 13.50 9.92 3.15
CA THR A 290 13.64 8.75 4.03
C THR A 290 13.08 7.48 3.39
N VAL A 291 11.93 7.56 2.72
CA VAL A 291 11.35 6.44 1.94
C VAL A 291 12.34 5.98 0.87
N GLY A 292 12.87 6.92 0.06
CA GLY A 292 13.90 6.61 -0.94
C GLY A 292 15.15 5.96 -0.33
N ALA A 293 15.61 6.45 0.83
CA ALA A 293 16.76 5.88 1.53
C ALA A 293 16.50 4.45 2.05
N ARG A 294 15.30 4.16 2.57
CA ARG A 294 14.92 2.79 3.01
C ARG A 294 14.76 1.83 1.83
N ASN A 295 14.15 2.29 0.73
CA ASN A 295 14.07 1.50 -0.49
C ASN A 295 15.47 1.17 -1.05
N ALA A 296 16.42 2.11 -1.03
CA ALA A 296 17.81 1.85 -1.42
C ALA A 296 18.53 0.88 -0.46
N GLN A 297 18.29 0.99 0.85
CA GLN A 297 18.86 0.09 1.85
C GLN A 297 18.40 -1.36 1.62
N ILE A 298 17.10 -1.58 1.42
CA ILE A 298 16.53 -2.90 1.13
C ILE A 298 17.05 -3.41 -0.22
N SER A 299 17.05 -2.55 -1.24
CA SER A 299 17.59 -2.88 -2.57
C SER A 299 19.05 -3.31 -2.53
N ALA A 300 19.88 -2.67 -1.71
CA ALA A 300 21.29 -3.03 -1.59
C ALA A 300 21.50 -4.44 -1.03
N ALA A 301 20.65 -4.87 -0.08
CA ALA A 301 20.68 -6.23 0.43
C ALA A 301 20.23 -7.24 -0.62
N ILE A 302 19.15 -6.95 -1.35
CA ILE A 302 18.64 -7.82 -2.42
C ILE A 302 19.66 -7.96 -3.54
N ARG A 303 20.31 -6.87 -3.97
CA ARG A 303 21.32 -6.91 -5.05
C ARG A 303 22.53 -7.79 -4.73
N ALA A 304 22.77 -8.11 -3.45
CA ALA A 304 23.84 -9.02 -3.06
C ALA A 304 23.52 -10.49 -3.37
N SER A 305 22.24 -10.87 -3.45
CA SER A 305 21.80 -12.23 -3.80
C SER A 305 21.19 -12.32 -5.20
N ALA A 306 20.40 -11.32 -5.60
CA ALA A 306 19.69 -11.22 -6.88
C ALA A 306 20.15 -9.97 -7.64
N PRO A 307 21.33 -9.98 -8.28
CA PRO A 307 22.00 -8.78 -8.77
C PRO A 307 21.25 -8.10 -9.92
N GLU A 308 20.45 -8.84 -10.70
CA GLU A 308 19.80 -8.32 -11.91
C GLU A 308 18.27 -8.20 -11.78
N MET A 309 17.68 -8.68 -10.68
CA MET A 309 16.23 -8.65 -10.47
C MET A 309 15.65 -7.22 -10.53
N PRO A 310 14.54 -6.96 -11.25
CA PRO A 310 13.83 -5.70 -11.16
C PRO A 310 13.24 -5.51 -9.74
N LEU A 311 13.41 -4.31 -9.17
CA LEU A 311 12.86 -3.96 -7.87
C LEU A 311 11.78 -2.89 -8.02
N TRP A 312 10.62 -3.13 -7.43
CA TRP A 312 9.47 -2.24 -7.51
C TRP A 312 9.37 -1.44 -6.23
N TRP A 313 9.45 -0.13 -6.38
CA TRP A 313 9.49 0.83 -5.27
C TRP A 313 8.16 1.56 -5.21
N GLU A 314 7.46 1.36 -4.11
CA GLU A 314 6.38 2.25 -3.73
C GLU A 314 6.92 3.54 -3.11
N GLN A 315 6.22 4.64 -3.38
CA GLN A 315 6.25 5.86 -2.58
C GLN A 315 5.48 5.65 -1.27
N GLU A 316 5.44 6.66 -0.40
CA GLU A 316 4.52 6.63 0.72
C GLU A 316 3.06 6.55 0.25
N THR A 317 2.20 5.83 0.98
CA THR A 317 0.85 5.45 0.54
C THR A 317 -0.12 6.61 0.24
N LEU A 318 0.16 7.83 0.69
CA LEU A 318 -0.67 8.98 0.34
C LEU A 318 -0.43 9.44 -1.11
N PHE A 319 0.68 9.02 -1.73
CA PHE A 319 0.94 9.21 -3.14
C PHE A 319 0.13 8.22 -3.99
N PRO A 320 -0.35 8.63 -5.19
CA PRO A 320 -0.44 9.99 -5.71
C PRO A 320 -1.78 10.65 -5.37
N ASN A 321 -2.61 10.02 -4.55
CA ASN A 321 -4.00 10.45 -4.31
C ASN A 321 -4.07 11.77 -3.53
N PHE A 322 -3.15 12.02 -2.61
CA PHE A 322 -3.16 13.19 -1.73
C PHE A 322 -1.88 14.02 -1.80
N THR A 323 -0.77 13.42 -2.20
CA THR A 323 0.54 14.08 -2.26
C THR A 323 1.09 14.08 -3.68
N ASP A 324 1.93 15.08 -3.99
CA ASP A 324 2.78 15.10 -5.18
C ASP A 324 4.18 14.53 -4.84
N ALA A 325 4.23 13.52 -3.96
CA ALA A 325 5.49 12.95 -3.48
C ALA A 325 6.36 12.54 -4.67
N THR A 326 7.53 13.17 -4.77
CA THR A 326 8.55 12.84 -5.76
C THR A 326 9.78 12.39 -5.01
N PRO A 327 9.74 11.21 -4.35
CA PRO A 327 10.83 10.82 -3.48
C PRO A 327 12.14 10.83 -4.25
N PRO A 328 13.20 11.45 -3.67
CA PRO A 328 14.53 11.34 -4.20
C PRO A 328 14.79 9.86 -4.50
N GLN A 329 15.41 9.63 -5.64
CA GLN A 329 15.78 8.31 -6.11
C GLN A 329 17.27 8.13 -5.82
N PRO A 330 17.67 7.81 -4.58
CA PRO A 330 19.07 7.61 -4.25
C PRO A 330 19.66 6.48 -5.10
N ASP A 331 20.99 6.51 -5.19
CA ASP A 331 21.73 5.48 -5.90
C ASP A 331 21.50 4.12 -5.27
N VAL A 332 21.27 3.13 -6.14
CA VAL A 332 21.24 1.71 -5.81
C VAL A 332 22.45 1.05 -6.43
N PRO A 333 22.93 -0.10 -5.91
CA PRO A 333 23.98 -0.85 -6.58
C PRO A 333 23.63 -1.09 -8.06
N PRO A 334 24.57 -0.83 -9.00
CA PRO A 334 24.29 -0.88 -10.43
C PRO A 334 24.08 -2.32 -10.91
N THR A 335 23.29 -2.47 -11.97
CA THR A 335 23.12 -3.72 -12.72
C THR A 335 23.73 -3.60 -14.11
N ALA A 336 23.75 -4.70 -14.89
CA ALA A 336 24.21 -4.65 -16.28
C ALA A 336 23.35 -3.75 -17.17
N ASP A 337 22.04 -3.64 -16.89
CA ASP A 337 21.05 -2.91 -17.68
C ASP A 337 20.61 -1.58 -17.01
N GLY A 338 21.33 -1.09 -16.00
CA GLY A 338 21.07 0.19 -15.32
C GLY A 338 20.59 0.05 -13.88
N ARG A 339 19.63 0.89 -13.45
CA ARG A 339 19.12 0.87 -12.05
C ARG A 339 18.22 -0.33 -11.76
N GLN A 340 17.49 -0.81 -12.78
CA GLN A 340 16.51 -1.88 -12.64
C GLN A 340 15.50 -1.64 -11.49
N VAL A 341 15.06 -0.39 -11.34
CA VAL A 341 14.04 0.05 -10.38
C VAL A 341 12.81 0.52 -11.14
N VAL A 342 11.63 0.06 -10.75
CA VAL A 342 10.33 0.43 -11.30
C VAL A 342 9.53 1.15 -10.22
N SER A 343 8.81 2.20 -10.58
CA SER A 343 7.86 2.84 -9.67
C SER A 343 6.57 2.02 -9.67
N SER A 344 6.12 1.57 -8.49
CA SER A 344 4.77 1.02 -8.29
C SER A 344 3.99 1.95 -7.38
N PHE A 345 2.76 2.29 -7.72
CA PHE A 345 1.93 3.15 -6.89
C PHE A 345 0.47 2.79 -7.07
N HIS A 346 -0.33 3.13 -6.06
CA HIS A 346 -1.75 2.82 -6.05
C HIS A 346 -2.61 4.05 -6.28
N ILE A 347 -3.54 3.94 -7.22
CA ILE A 347 -4.53 4.99 -7.47
C ILE A 347 -5.87 4.48 -6.97
N TYR A 348 -6.37 5.11 -5.91
CA TYR A 348 -7.65 4.76 -5.30
C TYR A 348 -8.60 5.94 -5.34
N CYS A 349 -9.89 5.65 -5.58
CA CYS A 349 -10.96 6.56 -5.20
C CYS A 349 -11.69 6.01 -3.99
N LEU A 350 -11.41 6.58 -2.81
CA LEU A 350 -12.05 6.17 -1.55
C LEU A 350 -13.57 6.38 -1.56
N GLY A 351 -14.10 7.26 -2.42
CA GLY A 351 -15.54 7.48 -2.60
C GLY A 351 -16.28 6.27 -3.19
N THR A 352 -15.57 5.31 -3.76
CA THR A 352 -16.12 4.06 -4.33
C THR A 352 -15.70 2.81 -3.55
N ASP A 353 -14.90 2.96 -2.50
CA ASP A 353 -14.37 1.84 -1.72
C ASP A 353 -15.43 1.29 -0.75
N SER A 354 -16.37 0.52 -1.31
CA SER A 354 -17.47 -0.10 -0.57
C SER A 354 -17.52 -1.62 -0.74
N GLY A 355 -16.63 -2.19 -1.56
CA GLY A 355 -16.64 -3.61 -1.93
C GLY A 355 -17.90 -4.07 -2.68
N LYS A 356 -18.74 -3.14 -3.16
CA LYS A 356 -19.96 -3.44 -3.90
C LYS A 356 -19.81 -3.07 -5.37
N PRO A 357 -20.24 -3.94 -6.31
CA PRO A 357 -20.24 -3.64 -7.73
C PRO A 357 -21.44 -2.74 -8.10
N GLU A 358 -21.55 -1.59 -7.46
CA GLU A 358 -22.59 -0.59 -7.72
C GLU A 358 -21.94 0.64 -8.34
N LEU A 359 -22.58 1.21 -9.37
CA LEU A 359 -22.11 2.46 -9.93
C LEU A 359 -22.24 3.57 -8.88
N PRO A 360 -21.20 4.39 -8.66
CA PRO A 360 -21.31 5.54 -7.77
C PRO A 360 -22.34 6.55 -8.30
N ASP A 361 -22.84 7.41 -7.42
CA ASP A 361 -23.62 8.56 -7.87
C ASP A 361 -22.76 9.47 -8.77
N PRO A 362 -23.38 10.30 -9.65
CA PRO A 362 -22.63 11.10 -10.62
C PRO A 362 -21.59 12.05 -10.01
N THR A 363 -21.81 12.52 -8.78
CA THR A 363 -20.85 13.43 -8.10
C THR A 363 -19.63 12.65 -7.66
N SER A 364 -19.85 11.50 -7.03
CA SER A 364 -18.77 10.58 -6.64
C SER A 364 -18.01 10.07 -7.86
N GLN A 365 -18.69 9.74 -8.96
CA GLN A 365 -18.06 9.34 -10.22
C GLN A 365 -17.14 10.43 -10.76
N ALA A 366 -17.63 11.66 -10.92
CA ALA A 366 -16.83 12.78 -11.43
C ALA A 366 -15.61 13.11 -10.55
N TYR A 367 -15.76 12.97 -9.23
CA TYR A 367 -14.64 13.10 -8.29
C TYR A 367 -13.60 12.00 -8.52
N CYS A 368 -14.03 10.73 -8.63
CA CYS A 368 -13.13 9.61 -8.88
C CYS A 368 -12.40 9.73 -10.22
N ASP A 369 -13.10 10.10 -11.28
CA ASP A 369 -12.49 10.28 -12.61
C ASP A 369 -11.38 11.36 -12.55
N ALA A 370 -11.62 12.45 -11.82
CA ALA A 370 -10.63 13.50 -11.62
C ALA A 370 -9.43 13.04 -10.78
N GLN A 371 -9.68 12.29 -9.68
CA GLN A 371 -8.63 11.74 -8.82
C GLN A 371 -7.75 10.75 -9.60
N ILE A 372 -8.35 9.81 -10.32
CA ILE A 372 -7.63 8.81 -11.11
C ILE A 372 -6.81 9.51 -12.20
N SER A 373 -7.41 10.45 -12.92
CA SER A 373 -6.70 11.21 -13.96
C SER A 373 -5.51 12.00 -13.40
N GLN A 374 -5.65 12.59 -12.21
CA GLN A 374 -4.54 13.31 -11.56
C GLN A 374 -3.45 12.35 -11.12
N GLY A 375 -3.82 11.22 -10.50
CA GLY A 375 -2.87 10.18 -10.07
C GLY A 375 -2.03 9.64 -11.23
N VAL A 376 -2.66 9.34 -12.38
CA VAL A 376 -1.97 8.85 -13.58
C VAL A 376 -0.99 9.88 -14.15
N ASN A 377 -1.27 11.18 -14.01
CA ASN A 377 -0.35 12.22 -14.50
C ASN A 377 0.81 12.51 -13.53
N ARG A 378 0.70 12.07 -12.27
CA ARG A 378 1.71 12.29 -11.21
C ARG A 378 2.76 11.19 -11.17
N GLY A 379 2.35 9.93 -11.33
CA GLY A 379 3.25 8.79 -11.44
C GLY A 379 3.79 8.61 -12.85
#